data_AF-A0A7Y5JR95-F1
#
_entry.id   AF-A0A7Y5JR95-F1
#
_cell.length_a   1.000
_cell.length_b   1.000
_cell.length_c   1.000
_cell.angle_alpha   90.00
_cell.angle_beta   90.00
_cell.angle_gamma   90.00
#
_symmetry.space_group_name_H-M   'P 1'
#
loop_
_entity.id
_entity.type
_entity.pdbx_description
1 polymer ?
#
loop_
_entity_poly.entity_id
_entity_poly.type
_entity_poly.pdbx_seq_one_letter_code
_entity_poly.pdbx_strand_id
1 'polypeptide(L)'
;MRSFIGNTLLSVIFLVLLRDAKSAVLNVPEEFSTIQNALNASLMGDTVRVSPGVYHEFLICSTDSIFITGWYSVDTLTELRTILDPIPGGLDTPSTMVLTGNAAKLQNLAFFNRPEMREPVWPTRTGGVLHTGESLSLQYCRFDSISNAVNAEHFIRADHCTFVGCQWHCLFPSNEGTVHAENCTFDGSKRWLVYGGSGSRILNCSFRIHDAPSTYLLRLHGNDVYVRGCQFTSVDGVFSSVLVSPQGDFRIAECVFQNVTGARAMIEVLLDCSGAEVDTPIVIANNRFQDYEGSELGGTTAIAMGCQNPNPGYFGLVAGNTFEDGLATGGNIPGIAISGSATLMDNWFERLSPDATPDVMMLRSAQDSLLARDNSFLPPGLATGSNGSYFDARLNWWGDSTGPFHASLNPGGLGSEVGNGVLFEPWLTQPPDSSDTTSAVDDHSEHSVPTDLGLHVFPNPFNPVTTLRFSLPANGNVIVRVHDVLGREVERADLGLLAAGEHTLKLNGAKWSSGVHFATVSTNYYSSTAKLLLLK
;
A
#
# COMPACT_ATOMS: atom_id res chain seq x y z
N MET A 1 30.84 52.81 30.96
CA MET A 1 29.65 52.10 30.43
C MET A 1 29.70 51.75 28.93
N ARG A 2 30.63 52.27 28.11
CA ARG A 2 30.73 51.89 26.69
C ARG A 2 31.62 50.67 26.37
N SER A 3 32.40 50.14 27.31
CA SER A 3 33.27 48.97 27.06
C SER A 3 32.68 47.62 27.49
N PHE A 4 31.50 47.59 28.11
CA PHE A 4 30.84 46.35 28.54
C PHE A 4 29.93 45.75 27.46
N ILE A 5 29.40 46.58 26.54
CA ILE A 5 28.53 46.13 25.45
C ILE A 5 29.34 45.51 24.30
N GLY A 6 30.59 45.95 24.11
CA GLY A 6 31.48 45.42 23.08
C GLY A 6 31.93 43.99 23.33
N ASN A 7 32.14 43.61 24.60
CA ASN A 7 32.61 42.25 24.93
C ASN A 7 31.48 41.21 24.89
N THR A 8 30.26 41.52 25.32
CA THR A 8 29.15 40.55 25.26
C THR A 8 28.68 40.30 23.83
N LEU A 9 28.71 41.32 22.97
CA LEU A 9 28.38 41.16 21.55
C LEU A 9 29.48 40.40 20.79
N LEU A 10 30.76 40.64 21.12
CA LEU A 10 31.85 39.83 20.58
C LEU A 10 31.81 38.39 21.07
N SER A 11 31.44 38.12 22.33
CA SER A 11 31.36 36.75 22.86
C SER A 11 30.24 35.94 22.21
N VAL A 12 29.09 36.55 21.91
CA VAL A 12 27.99 35.88 21.19
C VAL A 12 28.35 35.65 19.72
N ILE A 13 29.02 36.60 19.07
CA ILE A 13 29.50 36.45 17.68
C ILE A 13 30.67 35.44 17.59
N PHE A 14 31.51 35.34 18.61
CA PHE A 14 32.66 34.42 18.65
C PHE A 14 32.25 32.99 19.02
N LEU A 15 31.15 32.79 19.76
CA LEU A 15 30.59 31.44 19.99
C LEU A 15 29.94 30.84 18.72
N VAL A 16 29.47 31.67 17.79
CA VAL A 16 28.91 31.23 16.50
C VAL A 16 30.00 30.83 15.51
N LEU A 17 31.23 31.36 15.64
CA LEU A 17 32.33 31.14 14.69
C LEU A 17 33.25 29.95 15.02
N LEU A 18 32.97 29.19 16.08
CA LEU A 18 33.75 28.01 16.52
C LEU A 18 32.85 26.79 16.78
N ARG A 19 31.78 26.59 15.98
CA ARG A 19 31.17 25.26 15.93
C ARG A 19 32.04 24.35 15.06
N ASP A 20 32.78 23.47 15.73
CA ASP A 20 33.40 22.30 15.11
C ASP A 20 32.38 21.54 14.24
N ALA A 21 32.87 20.79 13.25
CA ALA A 21 32.08 19.98 12.32
C ALA A 21 31.28 18.80 12.95
N LYS A 22 30.88 18.92 14.22
CA LYS A 22 30.06 17.97 14.96
C LYS A 22 28.63 18.51 15.07
N SER A 23 27.66 17.63 14.80
CA SER A 23 26.24 17.86 15.08
C SER A 23 26.04 18.33 16.52
N ALA A 24 25.38 19.47 16.70
CA ALA A 24 25.00 20.01 18.00
C ALA A 24 23.54 19.65 18.34
N VAL A 25 23.23 19.64 19.64
CA VAL A 25 21.84 19.54 20.13
C VAL A 25 21.41 20.91 20.63
N LEU A 26 20.33 21.44 20.07
CA LEU A 26 19.74 22.75 20.40
C LEU A 26 18.48 22.54 21.23
N ASN A 27 18.53 22.92 22.50
CA ASN A 27 17.44 22.64 23.44
C ASN A 27 16.40 23.77 23.48
N VAL A 28 15.13 23.42 23.30
CA VAL A 28 14.00 24.35 23.41
C VAL A 28 13.13 23.90 24.60
N PRO A 29 12.81 24.77 25.58
CA PRO A 29 13.13 26.19 25.64
C PRO A 29 14.44 26.56 26.36
N GLU A 30 15.24 25.57 26.81
CA GLU A 30 16.38 25.78 27.73
C GLU A 30 17.47 26.71 27.16
N GLU A 31 17.83 26.53 25.88
CA GLU A 31 18.84 27.34 25.18
C GLU A 31 18.20 28.37 24.24
N PHE A 32 17.08 28.00 23.61
CA PHE A 32 16.35 28.86 22.67
C PHE A 32 14.92 29.03 23.13
N SER A 33 14.45 30.26 23.25
CA SER A 33 13.10 30.56 23.74
C SER A 33 11.96 30.08 22.82
N THR A 34 12.25 29.79 21.54
CA THR A 34 11.29 29.33 20.54
C THR A 34 11.93 28.28 19.63
N ILE A 35 11.10 27.46 18.98
CA ILE A 35 11.58 26.44 18.04
C ILE A 35 12.16 27.12 16.80
N GLN A 36 11.52 28.17 16.28
CA GLN A 36 12.01 28.89 15.10
C GLN A 36 13.40 29.51 15.34
N ASN A 37 13.70 30.00 16.56
CA ASN A 37 15.02 30.54 16.87
C ASN A 37 16.10 29.45 16.89
N ALA A 38 15.78 28.25 17.38
CA ALA A 38 16.67 27.09 17.30
C ALA A 38 16.90 26.67 15.84
N LEU A 39 15.85 26.63 15.01
CA LEU A 39 15.96 26.32 13.58
C LEU A 39 16.81 27.36 12.83
N ASN A 40 16.62 28.66 13.09
CA ASN A 40 17.42 29.73 12.49
C ASN A 40 18.91 29.64 12.85
N ALA A 41 19.25 29.06 14.01
CA ALA A 41 20.62 28.87 14.48
C ALA A 41 21.21 27.49 14.13
N SER A 42 20.42 26.60 13.53
CA SER A 42 20.83 25.23 13.21
C SER A 42 21.76 25.18 11.99
N LEU A 43 22.69 24.23 12.02
CA LEU A 43 23.56 23.87 10.91
C LEU A 43 23.26 22.44 10.43
N MET A 44 23.84 22.07 9.28
CA MET A 44 23.65 20.74 8.70
C MET A 44 24.03 19.64 9.70
N GLY A 45 23.12 18.70 9.92
CA GLY A 45 23.30 17.59 10.86
C GLY A 45 22.89 17.90 12.30
N ASP A 46 22.56 19.15 12.65
CA ASP A 46 22.14 19.50 14.03
C ASP A 46 20.81 18.84 14.42
N THR A 47 20.63 18.68 15.73
CA THR A 47 19.38 18.22 16.33
C THR A 47 18.70 19.35 17.10
N VAL A 48 17.46 19.70 16.75
CA VAL A 48 16.59 20.56 17.57
C VAL A 48 15.75 19.68 18.48
N ARG A 49 15.98 19.78 19.79
CA ARG A 49 15.31 18.96 20.81
C ARG A 49 14.33 19.81 21.60
N VAL A 50 13.04 19.47 21.51
CA VAL A 50 11.93 20.29 22.00
C VAL A 50 11.26 19.64 23.20
N SER A 51 11.25 20.33 24.34
CA SER A 51 10.57 19.87 25.56
C SER A 51 9.06 19.78 25.35
N PRO A 52 8.33 18.97 26.16
CA PRO A 52 6.88 18.92 26.10
C PRO A 52 6.24 20.28 26.33
N GLY A 53 5.13 20.53 25.62
CA GLY A 53 4.43 21.80 25.67
C GLY A 53 3.69 22.09 24.37
N VAL A 54 2.83 23.10 24.40
CA VAL A 54 2.15 23.64 23.22
C VAL A 54 2.95 24.83 22.70
N TYR A 55 3.41 24.73 21.46
CA TYR A 55 4.18 25.74 20.77
C TYR A 55 3.34 26.33 19.66
N HIS A 56 3.04 27.61 19.81
CA HIS A 56 2.25 28.37 18.85
C HIS A 56 3.17 29.06 17.82
N GLU A 57 3.71 28.27 16.91
CA GLU A 57 4.70 28.73 15.93
C GLU A 57 4.38 28.20 14.53
N PHE A 58 4.67 29.02 13.51
CA PHE A 58 4.80 28.58 12.13
C PHE A 58 6.28 28.35 11.87
N LEU A 59 6.64 27.11 11.51
CA LEU A 59 8.04 26.71 11.42
C LEU A 59 8.52 26.67 9.97
N ILE A 60 9.63 27.34 9.69
CA ILE A 60 10.35 27.26 8.42
C ILE A 60 11.76 26.78 8.69
N CYS A 61 12.21 25.74 7.99
CA CYS A 61 13.59 25.28 8.03
C CYS A 61 14.12 24.99 6.64
N SER A 62 15.22 25.66 6.29
CA SER A 62 15.97 25.42 5.05
C SER A 62 17.29 24.68 5.30
N THR A 63 17.54 24.24 6.53
CA THR A 63 18.76 23.52 6.91
C THR A 63 18.72 22.10 6.36
N ASP A 64 19.75 21.69 5.65
CA ASP A 64 19.90 20.33 5.16
C ASP A 64 20.20 19.34 6.30
N SER A 65 19.67 18.12 6.18
CA SER A 65 19.95 17.01 7.10
C SER A 65 19.72 17.34 8.57
N ILE A 66 18.62 18.02 8.89
CA ILE A 66 18.27 18.39 10.26
C ILE A 66 17.46 17.29 10.96
N PHE A 67 17.65 17.13 12.27
CA PHE A 67 16.81 16.28 13.11
C PHE A 67 16.00 17.12 14.10
N ILE A 68 14.67 17.03 14.10
CA ILE A 68 13.80 17.72 15.04
C ILE A 68 13.05 16.68 15.88
N THR A 69 13.15 16.77 17.21
CA THR A 69 12.57 15.73 18.08
C THR A 69 11.97 16.25 19.38
N GLY A 70 10.86 15.65 19.80
CA GLY A 70 10.29 15.80 21.14
C GLY A 70 11.00 14.94 22.19
N TRP A 71 11.02 15.37 23.46
CA TRP A 71 11.75 14.71 24.56
C TRP A 71 11.29 13.28 24.93
N TYR A 72 10.03 12.90 24.71
CA TYR A 72 9.47 11.63 25.22
C TYR A 72 8.84 10.75 24.14
N SER A 73 8.87 9.43 24.36
CA SER A 73 8.21 8.41 23.53
C SER A 73 6.68 8.44 23.68
N VAL A 74 6.00 7.99 22.63
CA VAL A 74 4.61 8.32 22.27
C VAL A 74 3.51 7.64 23.10
N ASP A 75 3.82 7.03 24.23
CA ASP A 75 2.88 6.15 24.96
C ASP A 75 2.19 6.73 26.21
N THR A 76 2.42 7.99 26.60
CA THR A 76 1.77 8.53 27.81
C THR A 76 1.20 9.91 27.59
N LEU A 77 -0.14 9.98 27.59
CA LEU A 77 -0.99 11.15 27.82
C LEU A 77 -0.75 12.37 26.89
N THR A 78 -1.83 12.87 26.28
CA THR A 78 -1.83 14.07 25.40
C THR A 78 -1.16 15.29 26.04
N GLU A 79 -1.10 15.35 27.36
CA GLU A 79 -0.54 16.43 28.17
C GLU A 79 1.00 16.50 28.19
N LEU A 80 1.72 15.43 27.80
CA LEU A 80 3.19 15.38 27.82
C LEU A 80 3.84 15.43 26.42
N ARG A 81 3.09 15.81 25.38
CA ARG A 81 3.59 15.88 24.00
C ARG A 81 4.14 17.26 23.65
N THR A 82 5.10 17.29 22.72
CA THR A 82 5.45 18.51 21.99
C THR A 82 4.39 18.73 20.92
N ILE A 83 3.51 19.69 21.15
CA ILE A 83 2.38 20.04 20.30
C ILE A 83 2.76 21.29 19.51
N LEU A 84 2.71 21.20 18.18
CA LEU A 84 2.87 22.31 17.26
C LEU A 84 1.48 22.74 16.77
N ASP A 85 1.07 23.96 17.12
CA ASP A 85 -0.25 24.54 16.79
C ASP A 85 -0.09 25.97 16.24
N PRO A 86 -0.04 26.15 14.91
CA PRO A 86 0.38 27.42 14.29
C PRO A 86 -0.57 28.59 14.63
N ILE A 87 -0.07 29.83 14.69
CA ILE A 87 -0.88 31.05 14.93
C ILE A 87 -1.57 31.51 13.63
N PRO A 88 -2.83 31.98 13.65
CA PRO A 88 -3.50 32.52 12.46
C PRO A 88 -2.81 33.79 11.92
N GLY A 89 -2.62 33.88 10.60
CA GLY A 89 -2.18 35.09 9.88
C GLY A 89 -0.79 35.04 9.23
N GLY A 90 -0.09 33.90 9.28
CA GLY A 90 1.22 33.73 8.63
C GLY A 90 1.11 33.08 7.26
N LEU A 91 1.21 33.89 6.19
CA LEU A 91 1.37 33.50 4.78
C LEU A 91 0.25 32.64 4.15
N ASP A 92 0.10 32.75 2.82
CA ASP A 92 -0.87 31.99 1.99
C ASP A 92 -0.58 30.47 1.90
N THR A 93 0.36 29.96 2.72
CA THR A 93 0.73 28.54 2.80
C THR A 93 0.56 27.98 4.23
N PRO A 94 -0.66 27.60 4.65
CA PRO A 94 -0.99 27.22 6.03
C PRO A 94 -0.51 25.82 6.49
N SER A 95 0.74 25.44 6.20
CA SER A 95 1.37 24.24 6.79
C SER A 95 1.96 24.55 8.18
N THR A 96 1.78 23.68 9.19
CA THR A 96 2.39 23.89 10.52
C THR A 96 3.92 24.01 10.45
N MET A 97 4.54 23.26 9.53
CA MET A 97 5.98 23.29 9.30
C MET A 97 6.29 23.20 7.79
N VAL A 98 7.22 24.04 7.33
CA VAL A 98 7.76 24.03 5.97
C VAL A 98 9.25 23.69 6.02
N LEU A 99 9.63 22.62 5.34
CA LEU A 99 10.99 22.12 5.24
C LEU A 99 11.44 22.22 3.78
N THR A 100 12.47 23.01 3.51
CA THR A 100 13.02 23.19 2.15
C THR A 100 14.42 22.60 1.98
N GLY A 101 15.06 22.18 3.07
CA GLY A 101 16.32 21.43 3.02
C GLY A 101 16.15 20.04 2.41
N ASN A 102 17.23 19.47 1.89
CA ASN A 102 17.21 18.22 1.12
C ASN A 102 16.73 17.01 1.93
N ALA A 103 17.18 16.93 3.19
CA ALA A 103 16.86 15.83 4.09
C ALA A 103 16.39 16.36 5.44
N ALA A 104 15.37 15.75 6.03
CA ALA A 104 14.95 16.06 7.39
C ALA A 104 14.42 14.82 8.11
N LYS A 105 14.62 14.79 9.43
CA LYS A 105 14.01 13.79 10.32
C LYS A 105 13.17 14.50 11.37
N LEU A 106 11.93 14.06 11.54
CA LEU A 106 11.02 14.50 12.59
C LEU A 106 10.66 13.29 13.47
N GLN A 107 10.72 13.44 14.79
CA GLN A 107 10.41 12.34 15.70
C GLN A 107 9.68 12.79 16.98
N ASN A 108 8.67 12.03 17.42
CA ASN A 108 7.91 12.30 18.65
C ASN A 108 7.25 13.69 18.70
N LEU A 109 6.80 14.20 17.56
CA LEU A 109 6.12 15.50 17.44
C LEU A 109 4.64 15.30 17.13
N ALA A 110 3.79 16.18 17.68
CA ALA A 110 2.38 16.20 17.35
C ALA A 110 2.00 17.52 16.67
N PHE A 111 1.41 17.44 15.47
CA PHE A 111 0.98 18.56 14.66
C PHE A 111 -0.54 18.69 14.77
N PHE A 112 -1.00 19.84 15.23
CA PHE A 112 -2.42 20.15 15.39
C PHE A 112 -2.78 21.39 14.57
N ASN A 113 -3.92 21.40 13.90
CA ASN A 113 -4.35 22.56 13.11
C ASN A 113 -5.88 22.78 13.18
N ARG A 114 -6.40 23.07 14.38
CA ARG A 114 -7.86 23.16 14.64
C ARG A 114 -8.47 24.44 14.04
N PRO A 115 -9.26 24.36 12.96
CA PRO A 115 -9.93 25.55 12.42
C PRO A 115 -11.19 25.93 13.21
N GLU A 116 -11.87 24.98 13.88
CA GLU A 116 -13.16 25.25 14.56
C GLU A 116 -13.07 26.28 15.69
N MET A 117 -11.87 26.63 16.14
CA MET A 117 -11.67 27.70 17.13
C MET A 117 -11.39 29.07 16.50
N ARG A 118 -11.49 29.22 15.17
CA ARG A 118 -10.88 30.34 14.43
C ARG A 118 -11.77 30.86 13.29
N GLU A 119 -12.86 31.53 13.66
CA GLU A 119 -13.69 32.39 12.79
C GLU A 119 -12.99 33.74 12.52
N PRO A 120 -13.10 34.38 11.32
CA PRO A 120 -13.82 33.96 10.10
C PRO A 120 -12.90 33.77 8.86
N VAL A 121 -11.59 33.63 9.02
CA VAL A 121 -10.64 33.56 7.89
C VAL A 121 -10.27 32.11 7.60
N TRP A 122 -10.95 31.49 6.64
CA TRP A 122 -10.60 30.18 6.09
C TRP A 122 -9.36 30.31 5.19
N PRO A 123 -8.18 29.81 5.60
CA PRO A 123 -7.01 29.81 4.74
C PRO A 123 -7.21 28.82 3.57
N THR A 124 -6.66 29.11 2.41
CA THR A 124 -6.91 28.33 1.17
C THR A 124 -6.15 26.99 1.08
N ARG A 125 -5.24 26.65 2.01
CA ARG A 125 -4.44 25.39 2.00
C ARG A 125 -3.92 24.95 3.39
N THR A 126 -4.72 24.42 4.29
CA THR A 126 -4.22 23.99 5.63
C THR A 126 -3.53 22.63 5.60
N GLY A 127 -2.33 22.49 6.21
CA GLY A 127 -1.54 21.25 6.15
C GLY A 127 -0.67 20.99 7.40
N GLY A 128 -0.20 19.75 7.56
CA GLY A 128 0.71 19.36 8.65
C GLY A 128 2.15 19.79 8.38
N VAL A 129 2.91 18.96 7.66
CA VAL A 129 4.29 19.24 7.24
C VAL A 129 4.35 19.34 5.72
N LEU A 130 4.88 20.45 5.21
CA LEU A 130 5.27 20.61 3.82
C LEU A 130 6.77 20.35 3.70
N HIS A 131 7.18 19.33 2.97
CA HIS A 131 8.59 19.10 2.63
C HIS A 131 8.78 19.05 1.12
N THR A 132 9.76 19.81 0.63
CA THR A 132 10.08 19.92 -0.80
C THR A 132 11.46 19.37 -1.17
N GLY A 133 12.17 18.76 -0.21
CA GLY A 133 13.48 18.13 -0.45
C GLY A 133 13.38 16.68 -0.92
N GLU A 134 14.51 16.00 -1.04
CA GLU A 134 14.56 14.61 -1.53
C GLU A 134 14.18 13.54 -0.51
N SER A 135 14.35 13.77 0.80
CA SER A 135 14.06 12.73 1.81
C SER A 135 13.48 13.27 3.11
N LEU A 136 12.39 12.64 3.57
CA LEU A 136 11.77 12.93 4.86
C LEU A 136 11.62 11.65 5.69
N SER A 137 12.14 11.67 6.92
CA SER A 137 11.83 10.63 7.90
C SER A 137 10.89 11.15 8.98
N LEU A 138 9.75 10.50 9.15
CA LEU A 138 8.81 10.75 10.25
C LEU A 138 8.78 9.52 11.15
N GLN A 139 8.99 9.71 12.45
CA GLN A 139 8.98 8.60 13.41
C GLN A 139 8.11 8.94 14.60
N TYR A 140 7.05 8.17 14.79
CA TYR A 140 6.12 8.35 15.91
C TYR A 140 5.53 9.77 15.96
N CYS A 141 5.36 10.41 14.80
CA CYS A 141 4.68 11.70 14.70
C CYS A 141 3.17 11.50 14.68
N ARG A 142 2.43 12.43 15.29
CA ARG A 142 0.97 12.45 15.27
C ARG A 142 0.48 13.69 14.53
N PHE A 143 -0.56 13.54 13.72
CA PHE A 143 -1.21 14.61 13.00
C PHE A 143 -2.71 14.56 13.33
N ASP A 144 -3.24 15.61 13.96
CA ASP A 144 -4.64 15.69 14.38
C ASP A 144 -5.31 16.96 13.84
N SER A 145 -6.60 16.87 13.54
CA SER A 145 -7.48 18.02 13.23
C SER A 145 -6.83 18.96 12.22
N ILE A 146 -6.70 18.53 10.95
CA ILE A 146 -6.17 19.38 9.88
C ILE A 146 -7.36 19.77 8.99
N SER A 147 -7.55 21.07 8.89
CA SER A 147 -8.80 21.83 8.69
C SER A 147 -9.60 21.64 7.39
N ASN A 148 -10.89 22.04 7.44
CA ASN A 148 -11.91 22.29 6.38
C ASN A 148 -11.52 23.22 5.19
N ALA A 149 -10.25 23.38 4.85
CA ALA A 149 -9.88 24.16 3.67
C ALA A 149 -10.26 23.39 2.39
N VAL A 150 -10.82 24.08 1.41
CA VAL A 150 -10.79 23.61 0.02
C VAL A 150 -9.30 23.41 -0.31
N ASN A 151 -8.81 22.16 -0.34
CA ASN A 151 -7.39 21.76 -0.49
C ASN A 151 -6.55 21.65 0.81
N ALA A 152 -7.10 21.08 1.88
CA ALA A 152 -6.26 20.60 2.98
C ALA A 152 -5.45 19.37 2.55
N GLU A 153 -4.14 19.55 2.41
CA GLU A 153 -3.21 18.54 1.90
C GLU A 153 -1.98 18.47 2.81
N HIS A 154 -1.53 17.27 3.19
CA HIS A 154 -0.18 17.15 3.76
C HIS A 154 0.77 16.89 2.60
N PHE A 155 1.51 17.93 2.23
CA PHE A 155 2.49 17.84 1.16
C PHE A 155 3.80 17.28 1.67
N ILE A 156 3.90 15.95 1.72
CA ILE A 156 5.21 15.33 1.69
C ILE A 156 5.51 15.03 0.23
N ARG A 157 6.21 15.93 -0.45
CA ARG A 157 6.62 15.73 -1.85
C ARG A 157 8.09 15.39 -1.88
N ALA A 158 8.40 14.18 -1.43
CA ALA A 158 9.76 13.68 -1.43
C ALA A 158 9.77 12.22 -1.90
N ASP A 159 10.84 11.86 -2.60
CA ASP A 159 11.24 10.46 -2.75
C ASP A 159 11.83 9.98 -1.40
N HIS A 160 12.24 8.72 -1.32
CA HIS A 160 12.99 8.15 -0.19
C HIS A 160 12.41 8.46 1.20
N CYS A 161 11.09 8.60 1.30
CA CYS A 161 10.42 8.93 2.55
C CYS A 161 10.37 7.71 3.46
N THR A 162 10.59 7.89 4.76
CA THR A 162 10.48 6.81 5.74
C THR A 162 9.56 7.23 6.88
N PHE A 163 8.35 6.68 6.91
CA PHE A 163 7.38 6.90 7.98
C PHE A 163 7.26 5.65 8.84
N VAL A 164 7.43 5.79 10.15
CA VAL A 164 7.38 4.67 11.10
C VAL A 164 6.52 5.03 12.30
N GLY A 165 5.49 4.24 12.59
CA GLY A 165 4.69 4.43 13.81
C GLY A 165 3.90 5.74 13.86
N CYS A 166 3.71 6.40 12.71
CA CYS A 166 3.02 7.68 12.63
C CYS A 166 1.50 7.51 12.64
N GLN A 167 0.81 8.50 13.20
CA GLN A 167 -0.64 8.51 13.37
C GLN A 167 -1.23 9.71 12.67
N TRP A 168 -2.12 9.49 11.71
CA TRP A 168 -2.93 10.52 11.08
C TRP A 168 -4.38 10.35 11.52
N HIS A 169 -4.91 11.38 12.18
CA HIS A 169 -6.30 11.46 12.62
C HIS A 169 -6.91 12.74 12.07
N CYS A 170 -7.61 12.61 10.95
CA CYS A 170 -8.31 13.72 10.32
C CYS A 170 -9.76 13.72 10.81
N LEU A 171 -10.14 14.80 11.49
CA LEU A 171 -11.52 15.12 11.81
C LEU A 171 -11.87 16.32 10.93
N PHE A 172 -12.97 16.21 10.16
CA PHE A 172 -13.96 17.27 9.86
C PHE A 172 -14.37 17.48 8.38
N PRO A 173 -15.64 17.89 8.18
CA PRO A 173 -16.45 17.67 6.98
C PRO A 173 -16.55 18.91 6.10
N SER A 174 -16.92 18.72 4.83
CA SER A 174 -17.58 19.77 4.07
C SER A 174 -18.71 19.18 3.22
N ASN A 175 -19.95 19.53 3.57
CA ASN A 175 -21.16 19.27 2.79
C ASN A 175 -21.40 20.32 1.68
N GLU A 176 -20.45 21.22 1.40
CA GLU A 176 -20.63 22.26 0.39
C GLU A 176 -19.35 22.50 -0.41
N GLY A 177 -19.48 22.53 -1.75
CA GLY A 177 -18.53 23.21 -2.62
C GLY A 177 -17.72 22.34 -3.57
N THR A 178 -18.33 22.05 -4.72
CA THR A 178 -17.65 22.04 -6.01
C THR A 178 -16.89 23.38 -6.21
N VAL A 179 -15.71 23.36 -6.85
CA VAL A 179 -15.19 24.35 -7.86
C VAL A 179 -13.69 24.67 -7.78
N HIS A 180 -13.06 24.52 -8.97
CA HIS A 180 -11.87 25.14 -9.60
C HIS A 180 -10.79 25.87 -8.80
N ALA A 181 -9.54 25.51 -9.12
CA ALA A 181 -8.42 26.44 -9.18
C ALA A 181 -7.92 26.56 -10.63
N GLU A 182 -8.10 27.75 -11.22
CA GLU A 182 -7.53 28.13 -12.51
C GLU A 182 -6.05 28.53 -12.34
N ASN A 183 -5.21 28.18 -13.31
CA ASN A 183 -3.79 28.57 -13.50
C ASN A 183 -2.65 27.82 -12.80
N CYS A 184 -2.87 26.58 -12.40
CA CYS A 184 -1.83 25.55 -12.52
C CYS A 184 -2.47 24.36 -13.24
N THR A 185 -1.95 23.94 -14.39
CA THR A 185 -2.37 22.70 -15.04
C THR A 185 -1.96 21.50 -14.17
N PHE A 186 -2.79 21.21 -13.18
CA PHE A 186 -2.86 19.98 -12.40
C PHE A 186 -4.34 19.62 -12.35
N ASP A 187 -4.69 18.43 -12.87
CA ASP A 187 -6.06 17.88 -12.98
C ASP A 187 -6.84 18.09 -11.67
N GLY A 188 -7.79 19.02 -11.70
CA GLY A 188 -8.52 19.54 -10.55
C GLY A 188 -9.58 18.60 -9.96
N SER A 189 -9.22 17.36 -9.61
CA SER A 189 -10.17 16.39 -9.06
C SER A 189 -9.70 15.58 -7.85
N LYS A 190 -8.50 15.81 -7.26
CA LYS A 190 -7.92 14.84 -6.32
C LYS A 190 -7.26 15.51 -5.10
N ARG A 191 -7.61 15.04 -3.89
CA ARG A 191 -7.11 15.51 -2.58
C ARG A 191 -6.49 14.32 -1.82
N TRP A 192 -5.31 14.48 -1.21
CA TRP A 192 -4.56 13.36 -0.61
C TRP A 192 -3.95 13.74 0.74
N LEU A 193 -3.95 12.78 1.67
CA LEU A 193 -3.43 12.97 3.02
C LEU A 193 -1.92 12.69 3.12
N VAL A 194 -1.33 11.84 2.29
CA VAL A 194 0.13 11.62 2.22
C VAL A 194 0.53 11.28 0.78
N TYR A 195 1.60 11.92 0.29
CA TYR A 195 2.24 11.58 -0.99
C TYR A 195 3.63 10.97 -0.72
N GLY A 196 3.97 9.91 -1.45
CA GLY A 196 5.28 9.27 -1.36
C GLY A 196 5.77 8.88 -2.75
N GLY A 197 7.01 9.27 -3.04
CA GLY A 197 7.69 8.94 -4.30
C GLY A 197 8.53 7.67 -4.21
N SER A 198 9.49 7.51 -5.14
CA SER A 198 10.32 6.31 -5.26
C SER A 198 11.16 6.06 -4.01
N GLY A 199 11.40 4.81 -3.63
CA GLY A 199 12.20 4.45 -2.45
C GLY A 199 11.49 4.66 -1.11
N SER A 200 10.19 4.98 -1.11
CA SER A 200 9.45 5.28 0.13
C SER A 200 9.10 4.03 0.93
N ARG A 201 9.08 4.18 2.26
CA ARG A 201 8.74 3.15 3.26
C ARG A 201 7.73 3.71 4.24
N ILE A 202 6.56 3.09 4.33
CA ILE A 202 5.50 3.45 5.27
C ILE A 202 5.22 2.24 6.14
N LEU A 203 5.62 2.30 7.42
CA LEU A 203 5.70 1.13 8.29
C LEU A 203 4.94 1.38 9.60
N ASN A 204 4.03 0.46 9.96
CA ASN A 204 3.32 0.47 11.24
C ASN A 204 2.59 1.80 11.53
N CYS A 205 2.07 2.43 10.48
CA CYS A 205 1.37 3.71 10.55
C CYS A 205 -0.14 3.51 10.66
N SER A 206 -0.86 4.43 11.31
CA SER A 206 -2.32 4.41 11.38
C SER A 206 -2.93 5.63 10.69
N PHE A 207 -3.88 5.41 9.80
CA PHE A 207 -4.62 6.44 9.07
C PHE A 207 -6.10 6.33 9.44
N ARG A 208 -6.64 7.39 10.02
CA ARG A 208 -8.06 7.50 10.39
C ARG A 208 -8.67 8.77 9.82
N ILE A 209 -9.80 8.64 9.14
CA ILE A 209 -10.60 9.76 8.64
C ILE A 209 -12.07 9.61 9.02
N HIS A 210 -12.75 10.73 9.14
CA HIS A 210 -14.19 10.84 9.40
C HIS A 210 -14.83 11.83 8.41
N ASP A 211 -15.93 11.44 7.76
CA ASP A 211 -16.80 12.27 6.91
C ASP A 211 -16.08 13.05 5.80
N ALA A 212 -15.49 12.35 4.82
CA ALA A 212 -14.67 13.00 3.78
C ALA A 212 -15.04 12.55 2.35
N PRO A 213 -16.03 13.19 1.68
CA PRO A 213 -16.37 12.87 0.30
C PRO A 213 -15.15 13.07 -0.63
N SER A 214 -14.85 12.08 -1.46
CA SER A 214 -13.86 12.14 -2.56
C SER A 214 -12.39 12.37 -2.15
N THR A 215 -11.91 11.68 -1.12
CA THR A 215 -10.51 11.80 -0.62
C THR A 215 -9.72 10.50 -0.76
N TYR A 216 -8.38 10.59 -0.85
CA TYR A 216 -7.47 9.44 -0.70
C TYR A 216 -6.68 9.53 0.62
N LEU A 217 -6.59 8.44 1.42
CA LEU A 217 -5.77 8.47 2.64
C LEU A 217 -4.27 8.42 2.32
N LEU A 218 -3.88 7.66 1.31
CA LEU A 218 -2.50 7.51 0.93
C LEU A 218 -2.39 7.44 -0.59
N ARG A 219 -1.57 8.31 -1.19
CA ARG A 219 -1.23 8.24 -2.60
C ARG A 219 0.24 7.95 -2.78
N LEU A 220 0.54 6.88 -3.51
CA LEU A 220 1.90 6.41 -3.73
C LEU A 220 2.21 6.36 -5.21
N HIS A 221 3.44 6.73 -5.54
CA HIS A 221 3.93 6.74 -6.91
C HIS A 221 5.43 6.41 -6.93
N GLY A 222 5.92 5.96 -8.08
CA GLY A 222 7.35 5.70 -8.29
C GLY A 222 7.73 4.23 -8.13
N ASN A 223 9.02 3.97 -8.00
CA ASN A 223 9.64 2.65 -7.91
C ASN A 223 10.09 2.35 -6.47
N ASP A 224 10.10 1.07 -6.10
CA ASP A 224 10.56 0.59 -4.79
C ASP A 224 9.82 1.28 -3.64
N VAL A 225 8.49 1.11 -3.60
CA VAL A 225 7.65 1.65 -2.53
C VAL A 225 7.07 0.50 -1.71
N TYR A 226 7.17 0.62 -0.38
CA TYR A 226 6.69 -0.40 0.54
C TYR A 226 5.77 0.19 1.61
N VAL A 227 4.58 -0.39 1.75
CA VAL A 227 3.65 -0.16 2.86
C VAL A 227 3.54 -1.46 3.65
N ARG A 228 3.79 -1.41 4.96
CA ARG A 228 3.74 -2.60 5.81
C ARG A 228 3.16 -2.35 7.19
N GLY A 229 2.31 -3.24 7.69
CA GLY A 229 1.85 -3.18 9.08
C GLY A 229 0.94 -1.98 9.36
N CYS A 230 0.42 -1.32 8.33
CA CYS A 230 -0.36 -0.10 8.47
C CYS A 230 -1.84 -0.40 8.69
N GLN A 231 -2.52 0.50 9.41
CA GLN A 231 -3.96 0.42 9.63
C GLN A 231 -4.66 1.59 8.94
N PHE A 232 -5.69 1.28 8.16
CA PHE A 232 -6.55 2.23 7.48
C PHE A 232 -7.97 2.07 8.04
N THR A 233 -8.52 3.16 8.60
CA THR A 233 -9.89 3.21 9.12
C THR A 233 -10.60 4.42 8.54
N SER A 234 -11.73 4.21 7.90
CA SER A 234 -12.59 5.28 7.37
C SER A 234 -13.90 5.33 8.14
N VAL A 235 -14.60 6.45 8.08
CA VAL A 235 -16.01 6.57 8.41
C VAL A 235 -16.59 7.48 7.33
N ASP A 236 -17.22 6.88 6.31
CA ASP A 236 -17.98 7.51 5.22
C ASP A 236 -17.22 8.41 4.20
N GLY A 237 -17.46 8.17 2.90
CA GLY A 237 -17.22 9.12 1.80
C GLY A 237 -15.85 9.10 1.10
N VAL A 238 -14.90 8.27 1.54
CA VAL A 238 -13.55 8.20 0.94
C VAL A 238 -13.61 7.77 -0.53
N PHE A 239 -12.73 8.25 -1.42
CA PHE A 239 -12.66 7.73 -2.80
C PHE A 239 -11.90 6.40 -2.83
N SER A 240 -10.65 6.38 -2.35
CA SER A 240 -9.92 5.14 -2.11
C SER A 240 -9.02 5.25 -0.87
N SER A 241 -8.89 4.20 -0.04
CA SER A 241 -7.99 4.29 1.13
C SER A 241 -6.55 4.46 0.67
N VAL A 242 -6.09 3.62 -0.25
CA VAL A 242 -4.76 3.73 -0.87
C VAL A 242 -4.92 3.81 -2.38
N LEU A 243 -4.35 4.85 -2.99
CA LEU A 243 -4.18 4.96 -4.44
C LEU A 243 -2.72 4.79 -4.80
N VAL A 244 -2.44 3.87 -5.72
CA VAL A 244 -1.10 3.55 -6.17
C VAL A 244 -0.99 3.76 -7.66
N SER A 245 0.06 4.46 -8.09
CA SER A 245 0.48 4.55 -9.48
C SER A 245 1.95 4.14 -9.59
N PRO A 246 2.23 2.83 -9.56
CA PRO A 246 3.61 2.35 -9.47
C PRO A 246 4.32 2.54 -10.82
N GLN A 247 5.60 2.88 -10.75
CA GLN A 247 6.52 2.92 -11.90
C GLN A 247 7.59 1.81 -11.79
N GLY A 248 7.41 0.89 -10.84
CA GLY A 248 8.44 0.02 -10.33
C GLY A 248 7.92 -0.99 -9.31
N ASP A 249 8.82 -1.61 -8.57
CA ASP A 249 8.51 -2.51 -7.45
C ASP A 249 7.57 -1.82 -6.46
N PHE A 250 6.42 -2.42 -6.21
CA PHE A 250 5.44 -1.86 -5.29
C PHE A 250 4.86 -2.95 -4.41
N ARG A 251 4.80 -2.70 -3.09
CA ARG A 251 4.33 -3.69 -2.14
C ARG A 251 3.44 -3.07 -1.05
N ILE A 252 2.28 -3.67 -0.82
CA ILE A 252 1.45 -3.44 0.38
C ILE A 252 1.29 -4.80 1.06
N ALA A 253 1.78 -4.91 2.30
CA ALA A 253 1.68 -6.16 3.02
C ALA A 253 1.34 -5.99 4.51
N GLU A 254 0.71 -7.00 5.11
CA GLU A 254 0.42 -7.02 6.56
C GLU A 254 -0.39 -5.80 7.04
N CYS A 255 -1.16 -5.16 6.15
CA CYS A 255 -1.99 -4.00 6.50
C CYS A 255 -3.41 -4.43 6.86
N VAL A 256 -4.10 -3.60 7.64
CA VAL A 256 -5.50 -3.77 8.00
C VAL A 256 -6.32 -2.63 7.43
N PHE A 257 -7.36 -2.95 6.67
CA PHE A 257 -8.36 -2.01 6.17
C PHE A 257 -9.67 -2.35 6.85
N GLN A 258 -10.26 -1.39 7.56
CA GLN A 258 -11.44 -1.65 8.40
C GLN A 258 -12.43 -0.49 8.40
N ASN A 259 -13.72 -0.80 8.58
CA ASN A 259 -14.81 0.18 8.63
C ASN A 259 -14.88 1.08 7.39
N VAL A 260 -14.51 0.56 6.21
CA VAL A 260 -14.46 1.39 5.01
C VAL A 260 -15.82 1.44 4.34
N THR A 261 -16.51 2.57 4.47
CA THR A 261 -17.85 2.78 3.92
C THR A 261 -17.84 3.79 2.77
N GLY A 262 -18.55 3.45 1.71
CA GLY A 262 -18.81 4.31 0.56
C GLY A 262 -17.61 4.65 -0.32
N ALA A 263 -16.53 3.88 -0.22
CA ALA A 263 -15.37 4.03 -1.09
C ALA A 263 -15.55 3.39 -2.47
N ARG A 264 -14.76 3.82 -3.44
CA ARG A 264 -14.58 3.14 -4.73
C ARG A 264 -13.70 1.91 -4.56
N ALA A 265 -12.57 2.06 -3.87
CA ALA A 265 -11.74 0.91 -3.49
C ALA A 265 -10.94 1.10 -2.19
N MET A 266 -10.66 0.04 -1.45
CA MET A 266 -9.72 0.14 -0.32
C MET A 266 -8.28 0.27 -0.83
N ILE A 267 -7.89 -0.57 -1.78
CA ILE A 267 -6.65 -0.39 -2.57
C ILE A 267 -7.03 -0.21 -4.04
N GLU A 268 -6.67 0.94 -4.60
CA GLU A 268 -6.77 1.23 -6.02
C GLU A 268 -5.38 1.30 -6.64
N VAL A 269 -5.12 0.45 -7.64
CA VAL A 269 -3.90 0.47 -8.43
C VAL A 269 -4.24 1.01 -9.81
N LEU A 270 -3.75 2.20 -10.12
CA LEU A 270 -3.90 2.88 -11.41
C LEU A 270 -2.55 2.94 -12.13
N LEU A 271 -2.40 2.09 -13.13
CA LEU A 271 -1.18 2.03 -13.95
C LEU A 271 -1.27 3.00 -15.13
N ASP A 272 -0.23 3.82 -15.27
CA ASP A 272 0.01 4.62 -16.48
C ASP A 272 0.73 3.72 -17.50
N CYS A 273 -0.07 3.11 -18.37
CA CYS A 273 0.42 2.18 -19.39
C CYS A 273 0.74 2.88 -20.72
N SER A 274 1.13 4.16 -20.70
CA SER A 274 1.50 4.92 -21.90
C SER A 274 2.91 4.59 -22.45
N GLY A 275 3.67 3.71 -21.78
CA GLY A 275 5.02 3.27 -22.15
C GLY A 275 5.17 1.76 -22.44
N ALA A 276 6.39 1.35 -22.78
CA ALA A 276 6.79 -0.06 -22.98
C ALA A 276 6.48 -0.92 -21.74
N GLU A 277 6.27 -2.23 -21.92
CA GLU A 277 5.95 -3.19 -20.84
C GLU A 277 6.75 -2.92 -19.57
N VAL A 278 6.02 -2.65 -18.50
CA VAL A 278 6.59 -2.37 -17.19
C VAL A 278 6.43 -3.65 -16.39
N ASP A 279 7.41 -4.56 -16.51
CA ASP A 279 7.49 -5.82 -15.75
C ASP A 279 7.77 -5.52 -14.26
N THR A 280 6.80 -4.88 -13.61
CA THR A 280 6.88 -4.42 -12.23
C THR A 280 6.03 -5.30 -11.35
N PRO A 281 6.64 -5.97 -10.35
CA PRO A 281 5.89 -6.75 -9.39
C PRO A 281 5.07 -5.80 -8.50
N ILE A 282 3.76 -5.90 -8.62
CA ILE A 282 2.81 -5.27 -7.70
C ILE A 282 2.37 -6.36 -6.74
N VAL A 283 2.80 -6.28 -5.48
CA VAL A 283 2.49 -7.29 -4.47
C VAL A 283 1.52 -6.73 -3.44
N ILE A 284 0.35 -7.34 -3.32
CA ILE A 284 -0.63 -7.06 -2.26
C ILE A 284 -0.77 -8.35 -1.45
N ALA A 285 -0.11 -8.45 -0.30
CA ALA A 285 0.00 -9.71 0.41
C ALA A 285 -0.27 -9.67 1.91
N ASN A 286 -0.95 -10.68 2.45
CA ASN A 286 -1.22 -10.84 3.88
C ASN A 286 -1.94 -9.63 4.51
N ASN A 287 -2.78 -8.95 3.75
CA ASN A 287 -3.60 -7.86 4.27
C ASN A 287 -4.96 -8.39 4.74
N ARG A 288 -5.58 -7.69 5.69
CA ARG A 288 -6.91 -7.99 6.21
C ARG A 288 -7.86 -6.87 5.85
N PHE A 289 -8.94 -7.20 5.15
CA PHE A 289 -10.02 -6.30 4.76
C PHE A 289 -11.26 -6.68 5.54
N GLN A 290 -11.78 -5.82 6.42
CA GLN A 290 -12.89 -6.13 7.31
C GLN A 290 -13.92 -4.98 7.36
N ASP A 291 -15.18 -5.29 7.65
CA ASP A 291 -16.24 -4.31 7.91
C ASP A 291 -16.33 -3.20 6.85
N TYR A 292 -16.57 -3.56 5.59
CA TYR A 292 -16.59 -2.57 4.50
C TYR A 292 -17.86 -2.65 3.68
N GLU A 293 -18.40 -1.50 3.30
CA GLU A 293 -19.73 -1.37 2.71
C GLU A 293 -19.70 -0.46 1.48
N GLY A 294 -20.30 -0.93 0.37
CA GLY A 294 -20.44 -0.14 -0.85
C GLY A 294 -21.45 1.02 -0.72
N SER A 295 -21.23 2.12 -1.47
CA SER A 295 -22.21 3.21 -1.58
C SER A 295 -23.26 2.97 -2.67
N GLU A 296 -24.40 3.66 -2.57
CA GLU A 296 -25.41 3.77 -3.64
C GLU A 296 -24.88 4.43 -4.93
N LEU A 297 -23.75 5.16 -4.86
CA LEU A 297 -23.12 5.88 -5.98
C LEU A 297 -22.04 5.07 -6.71
N GLY A 298 -21.77 3.83 -6.28
CA GLY A 298 -20.70 2.96 -6.78
C GLY A 298 -19.96 2.30 -5.62
N GLY A 299 -19.84 0.97 -5.66
CA GLY A 299 -19.40 0.16 -4.52
C GLY A 299 -17.92 0.23 -4.15
N THR A 300 -17.62 -0.31 -2.96
CA THR A 300 -16.28 -0.46 -2.41
C THR A 300 -15.68 -1.80 -2.83
N THR A 301 -14.73 -1.75 -3.77
CA THR A 301 -13.89 -2.91 -4.10
C THR A 301 -12.74 -3.01 -3.12
N ALA A 302 -12.46 -4.19 -2.55
CA ALA A 302 -11.32 -4.31 -1.65
C ALA A 302 -10.00 -4.04 -2.38
N ILE A 303 -9.82 -4.67 -3.54
CA ILE A 303 -8.66 -4.45 -4.41
C ILE A 303 -9.14 -4.22 -5.84
N ALA A 304 -8.89 -3.03 -6.37
CA ALA A 304 -9.10 -2.70 -7.77
C ALA A 304 -7.74 -2.50 -8.46
N MET A 305 -7.44 -3.33 -9.46
CA MET A 305 -6.22 -3.19 -10.28
C MET A 305 -6.62 -2.91 -11.73
N GLY A 306 -6.25 -1.73 -12.21
CA GLY A 306 -6.65 -1.22 -13.50
C GLY A 306 -5.49 -0.57 -14.27
N CYS A 307 -5.58 -0.65 -15.59
CA CYS A 307 -4.67 0.05 -16.51
C CYS A 307 -5.51 0.99 -17.39
N GLN A 308 -5.07 2.25 -17.55
CA GLN A 308 -5.82 3.26 -18.31
C GLN A 308 -5.78 3.05 -19.83
N ASN A 309 -4.91 2.17 -20.33
CA ASN A 309 -4.80 1.79 -21.74
C ASN A 309 -4.90 0.27 -21.89
N PRO A 310 -5.31 -0.26 -23.05
CA PRO A 310 -5.47 -1.71 -23.27
C PRO A 310 -4.16 -2.51 -23.37
N ASN A 311 -3.03 -1.99 -22.86
CA ASN A 311 -1.72 -2.63 -23.01
C ASN A 311 -1.35 -3.44 -21.74
N PRO A 312 -1.09 -4.76 -21.84
CA PRO A 312 -1.26 -5.72 -20.73
C PRO A 312 -0.01 -5.98 -19.86
N GLY A 313 1.01 -5.12 -19.93
CA GLY A 313 2.35 -5.44 -19.43
C GLY A 313 2.57 -5.23 -17.93
N TYR A 314 1.67 -5.63 -17.03
CA TYR A 314 1.94 -5.67 -15.58
C TYR A 314 1.62 -7.03 -14.98
N PHE A 315 2.37 -7.43 -13.94
CA PHE A 315 2.12 -8.65 -13.18
C PHE A 315 1.81 -8.31 -11.72
N GLY A 316 0.56 -8.51 -11.32
CA GLY A 316 0.12 -8.42 -9.93
C GLY A 316 0.23 -9.76 -9.21
N LEU A 317 0.75 -9.78 -7.98
CA LEU A 317 0.61 -10.89 -7.05
C LEU A 317 -0.29 -10.46 -5.89
N VAL A 318 -1.45 -11.08 -5.76
CA VAL A 318 -2.37 -10.88 -4.64
C VAL A 318 -2.40 -12.16 -3.83
N ALA A 319 -1.77 -12.19 -2.65
CA ALA A 319 -1.58 -13.46 -1.94
C ALA A 319 -1.78 -13.40 -0.43
N GLY A 320 -2.41 -14.42 0.17
CA GLY A 320 -2.54 -14.52 1.63
C GLY A 320 -3.47 -13.49 2.27
N ASN A 321 -4.27 -12.75 1.49
CA ASN A 321 -5.14 -11.72 2.05
C ASN A 321 -6.45 -12.32 2.58
N THR A 322 -7.01 -11.72 3.63
CA THR A 322 -8.33 -12.08 4.17
C THR A 322 -9.36 -10.99 3.89
N PHE A 323 -10.56 -11.39 3.47
CA PHE A 323 -11.69 -10.51 3.16
C PHE A 323 -12.89 -10.92 4.02
N GLU A 324 -13.33 -10.04 4.90
CA GLU A 324 -14.26 -10.34 6.00
C GLU A 324 -15.37 -9.30 6.05
N ASP A 325 -16.61 -9.73 6.31
CA ASP A 325 -17.77 -8.86 6.55
C ASP A 325 -17.99 -7.73 5.51
N GLY A 326 -17.72 -8.03 4.24
CA GLY A 326 -18.05 -7.12 3.13
C GLY A 326 -19.56 -7.06 2.86
N LEU A 327 -20.14 -5.85 2.81
CA LEU A 327 -21.53 -5.62 2.41
C LEU A 327 -21.59 -5.04 0.99
N ALA A 328 -22.26 -5.77 0.08
CA ALA A 328 -22.57 -5.28 -1.27
C ALA A 328 -24.02 -4.82 -1.36
N THR A 329 -24.21 -3.53 -1.63
CA THR A 329 -25.51 -2.94 -2.00
C THR A 329 -25.49 -2.63 -3.50
N GLY A 330 -26.46 -3.08 -4.31
CA GLY A 330 -26.63 -2.58 -5.69
C GLY A 330 -25.59 -2.96 -6.78
N GLY A 331 -25.26 -4.26 -6.94
CA GLY A 331 -24.49 -4.77 -8.11
C GLY A 331 -22.96 -4.66 -8.01
N ASN A 332 -22.45 -4.65 -6.77
CA ASN A 332 -21.08 -4.27 -6.43
C ASN A 332 -20.11 -5.46 -6.20
N ILE A 333 -18.81 -5.19 -6.28
CA ILE A 333 -17.70 -6.16 -6.13
C ILE A 333 -16.97 -5.92 -4.80
N PRO A 334 -17.34 -6.53 -3.67
CA PRO A 334 -16.58 -6.36 -2.43
C PRO A 334 -15.25 -7.12 -2.43
N GLY A 335 -15.01 -8.03 -3.37
CA GLY A 335 -13.73 -8.73 -3.46
C GLY A 335 -12.69 -8.01 -4.32
N ILE A 336 -12.21 -8.69 -5.35
CA ILE A 336 -11.12 -8.23 -6.21
C ILE A 336 -11.62 -7.97 -7.63
N ALA A 337 -11.25 -6.82 -8.19
CA ALA A 337 -11.48 -6.49 -9.60
C ALA A 337 -10.14 -6.22 -10.30
N ILE A 338 -9.84 -7.00 -11.34
CA ILE A 338 -8.58 -6.91 -12.09
C ILE A 338 -8.85 -6.75 -13.58
N SER A 339 -8.18 -5.79 -14.21
CA SER A 339 -8.27 -5.54 -15.66
C SER A 339 -6.98 -5.87 -16.43
N GLY A 340 -6.02 -6.57 -15.82
CA GLY A 340 -4.76 -6.99 -16.44
C GLY A 340 -4.26 -8.33 -15.89
N SER A 341 -2.97 -8.62 -16.02
CA SER A 341 -2.43 -9.93 -15.61
C SER A 341 -2.13 -9.97 -14.11
N ALA A 342 -2.64 -10.99 -13.43
CA ALA A 342 -2.38 -11.17 -12.01
C ALA A 342 -2.43 -12.65 -11.59
N THR A 343 -1.78 -12.95 -10.48
CA THR A 343 -1.86 -14.22 -9.78
C THR A 343 -2.47 -14.01 -8.39
N LEU A 344 -3.53 -14.77 -8.09
CA LEU A 344 -4.24 -14.79 -6.81
C LEU A 344 -3.96 -16.13 -6.14
N MET A 345 -3.30 -16.11 -4.99
CA MET A 345 -2.95 -17.34 -4.27
C MET A 345 -3.20 -17.25 -2.78
N ASP A 346 -3.66 -18.33 -2.16
CA ASP A 346 -3.82 -18.40 -0.70
C ASP A 346 -4.71 -17.27 -0.11
N ASN A 347 -5.61 -16.65 -0.90
CA ASN A 347 -6.52 -15.63 -0.38
C ASN A 347 -7.77 -16.28 0.22
N TRP A 348 -8.29 -15.67 1.29
CA TRP A 348 -9.42 -16.17 2.05
C TRP A 348 -10.57 -15.16 2.02
N PHE A 349 -11.65 -15.51 1.34
CA PHE A 349 -12.87 -14.73 1.29
C PHE A 349 -13.90 -15.35 2.23
N GLU A 350 -14.18 -14.68 3.34
CA GLU A 350 -15.19 -15.10 4.29
C GLU A 350 -16.61 -14.89 3.77
N ARG A 351 -17.54 -15.56 4.45
CA ARG A 351 -18.96 -15.42 4.17
C ARG A 351 -19.37 -13.96 4.38
N LEU A 352 -19.85 -13.36 3.29
CA LEU A 352 -20.41 -12.02 3.31
C LEU A 352 -21.65 -11.97 4.21
N SER A 353 -22.00 -10.76 4.65
CA SER A 353 -23.19 -10.52 5.50
C SER A 353 -24.41 -11.27 4.95
N PRO A 354 -25.24 -11.89 5.80
CA PRO A 354 -26.48 -12.57 5.37
C PRO A 354 -27.42 -11.69 4.57
N ASP A 355 -27.32 -10.37 4.74
CA ASP A 355 -28.12 -9.35 4.05
C ASP A 355 -27.56 -8.98 2.67
N ALA A 356 -26.42 -9.55 2.28
CA ALA A 356 -25.82 -9.32 0.97
C ALA A 356 -26.64 -9.98 -0.15
N THR A 357 -26.84 -9.25 -1.26
CA THR A 357 -27.57 -9.79 -2.42
C THR A 357 -26.80 -10.95 -3.07
N PRO A 358 -27.46 -11.97 -3.67
CA PRO A 358 -26.79 -13.11 -4.29
C PRO A 358 -25.77 -12.77 -5.40
N ASP A 359 -25.83 -11.56 -5.97
CA ASP A 359 -24.92 -11.07 -7.01
C ASP A 359 -23.57 -10.53 -6.49
N VAL A 360 -23.15 -10.92 -5.28
CA VAL A 360 -21.91 -10.36 -4.72
C VAL A 360 -20.70 -10.89 -5.47
N MET A 361 -20.03 -10.00 -6.20
CA MET A 361 -18.88 -10.37 -6.99
C MET A 361 -17.61 -10.43 -6.12
N MET A 362 -17.09 -11.63 -5.91
CA MET A 362 -15.83 -11.85 -5.18
C MET A 362 -14.61 -11.67 -6.10
N LEU A 363 -14.77 -12.00 -7.37
CA LEU A 363 -13.68 -11.90 -8.34
C LEU A 363 -14.21 -11.50 -9.72
N ARG A 364 -13.63 -10.44 -10.28
CA ARG A 364 -13.86 -10.00 -11.65
C ARG A 364 -12.55 -9.90 -12.41
N SER A 365 -12.48 -10.58 -13.55
CA SER A 365 -11.41 -10.36 -14.54
C SER A 365 -11.96 -9.72 -15.81
N ALA A 366 -11.20 -8.82 -16.42
CA ALA A 366 -11.47 -8.28 -17.76
C ALA A 366 -10.45 -8.71 -18.83
N GLN A 367 -9.57 -9.66 -18.53
CA GLN A 367 -8.50 -10.16 -19.43
C GLN A 367 -8.24 -11.67 -19.21
N ASP A 368 -7.57 -12.29 -20.20
CA ASP A 368 -7.34 -13.74 -20.27
C ASP A 368 -6.17 -14.27 -19.39
N SER A 369 -5.49 -13.39 -18.66
CA SER A 369 -4.21 -13.66 -17.98
C SER A 369 -4.28 -13.64 -16.46
N LEU A 370 -5.46 -13.87 -15.88
CA LEU A 370 -5.65 -14.04 -14.45
C LEU A 370 -5.52 -15.52 -14.06
N LEU A 371 -4.68 -15.80 -13.06
CA LEU A 371 -4.51 -17.12 -12.45
C LEU A 371 -4.93 -17.04 -10.98
N ALA A 372 -5.95 -17.80 -10.57
CA ALA A 372 -6.39 -17.93 -9.18
C ALA A 372 -6.26 -19.38 -8.74
N ARG A 373 -5.43 -19.68 -7.75
CA ARG A 373 -5.25 -21.04 -7.19
C ARG A 373 -5.10 -21.02 -5.68
N ASP A 374 -5.46 -22.10 -5.01
CA ASP A 374 -5.33 -22.27 -3.56
C ASP A 374 -6.06 -21.20 -2.74
N ASN A 375 -7.08 -20.55 -3.32
CA ASN A 375 -7.93 -19.59 -2.63
C ASN A 375 -9.16 -20.27 -2.03
N SER A 376 -9.75 -19.63 -1.02
CA SER A 376 -10.98 -20.04 -0.35
C SER A 376 -12.08 -19.01 -0.61
N PHE A 377 -13.15 -19.41 -1.29
CA PHE A 377 -14.31 -18.57 -1.63
C PHE A 377 -15.55 -19.08 -0.90
N LEU A 378 -15.84 -18.54 0.29
CA LEU A 378 -17.01 -18.97 1.06
C LEU A 378 -18.31 -18.31 0.55
N PRO A 379 -19.41 -19.08 0.41
CA PRO A 379 -20.71 -18.55 -0.02
C PRO A 379 -21.30 -17.52 0.95
N PRO A 380 -22.16 -16.59 0.46
CA PRO A 380 -22.51 -16.38 -0.95
C PRO A 380 -21.38 -15.68 -1.71
N GLY A 381 -21.25 -15.89 -3.01
CA GLY A 381 -20.24 -15.20 -3.82
C GLY A 381 -20.27 -15.64 -5.28
N LEU A 382 -20.02 -14.68 -6.18
CA LEU A 382 -19.95 -14.87 -7.63
C LEU A 382 -18.53 -14.57 -8.14
N ALA A 383 -17.93 -15.48 -8.87
CA ALA A 383 -16.74 -15.22 -9.68
C ALA A 383 -17.12 -15.18 -11.16
N THR A 384 -16.70 -14.16 -11.91
CA THR A 384 -17.09 -14.02 -13.32
C THR A 384 -16.01 -13.40 -14.19
N GLY A 385 -15.88 -13.92 -15.41
CA GLY A 385 -15.13 -13.27 -16.49
C GLY A 385 -15.99 -12.19 -17.15
N SER A 386 -15.40 -11.06 -17.50
CA SER A 386 -16.08 -10.02 -18.29
C SER A 386 -15.61 -10.00 -19.74
N ASN A 387 -16.46 -9.54 -20.66
CA ASN A 387 -16.17 -9.35 -22.08
C ASN A 387 -15.70 -10.61 -22.85
N GLY A 388 -16.12 -11.80 -22.43
CA GLY A 388 -15.74 -13.06 -23.08
C GLY A 388 -14.35 -13.56 -22.73
N SER A 389 -13.68 -12.92 -21.76
CA SER A 389 -12.39 -13.36 -21.24
C SER A 389 -12.51 -14.60 -20.36
N TYR A 390 -11.47 -15.44 -20.40
CA TYR A 390 -11.34 -16.64 -19.58
C TYR A 390 -10.27 -16.45 -18.50
N PHE A 391 -10.50 -16.94 -17.29
CA PHE A 391 -9.41 -17.04 -16.31
C PHE A 391 -9.36 -18.40 -15.62
N ASP A 392 -8.15 -18.81 -15.24
CA ASP A 392 -7.89 -20.09 -14.57
C ASP A 392 -8.18 -19.92 -13.08
N ALA A 393 -9.27 -20.53 -12.61
CA ALA A 393 -9.68 -20.61 -11.22
C ALA A 393 -9.75 -22.07 -10.73
N ARG A 394 -8.99 -22.97 -11.36
CA ARG A 394 -8.86 -24.35 -10.92
C ARG A 394 -8.14 -24.39 -9.58
N LEU A 395 -8.31 -25.48 -8.84
CA LEU A 395 -7.65 -25.73 -7.56
C LEU A 395 -7.97 -24.64 -6.52
N ASN A 396 -9.19 -24.12 -6.51
CA ASN A 396 -9.73 -23.30 -5.42
C ASN A 396 -10.80 -24.07 -4.63
N TRP A 397 -10.99 -23.69 -3.38
CA TRP A 397 -12.10 -24.13 -2.54
C TRP A 397 -13.27 -23.17 -2.70
N TRP A 398 -14.44 -23.70 -3.05
CA TRP A 398 -15.64 -22.88 -3.31
C TRP A 398 -16.66 -22.93 -2.18
N GLY A 399 -16.24 -23.35 -0.98
CA GLY A 399 -17.10 -23.43 0.19
C GLY A 399 -17.84 -24.76 0.38
N ASP A 400 -17.87 -25.63 -0.63
CA ASP A 400 -18.45 -26.96 -0.54
C ASP A 400 -17.68 -27.98 -1.39
N SER A 401 -17.64 -29.24 -0.93
CA SER A 401 -16.96 -30.36 -1.58
C SER A 401 -17.50 -30.69 -2.97
N THR A 402 -18.78 -30.35 -3.22
CA THR A 402 -19.44 -30.48 -4.52
C THR A 402 -19.00 -29.42 -5.53
N GLY A 403 -18.16 -28.45 -5.11
CA GLY A 403 -17.63 -27.42 -5.98
C GLY A 403 -18.58 -26.24 -6.19
N PRO A 404 -18.22 -25.31 -7.08
CA PRO A 404 -19.00 -24.11 -7.34
C PRO A 404 -20.28 -24.46 -8.11
N PHE A 405 -21.35 -23.71 -7.86
CA PHE A 405 -22.54 -23.81 -8.70
C PHE A 405 -22.28 -23.20 -10.08
N HIS A 406 -22.59 -23.94 -11.15
CA HIS A 406 -22.65 -23.41 -12.50
C HIS A 406 -23.83 -24.04 -13.26
N ALA A 407 -24.72 -23.22 -13.82
CA ALA A 407 -26.00 -23.67 -14.37
C ALA A 407 -25.92 -24.84 -15.38
N SER A 408 -24.90 -24.86 -16.25
CA SER A 408 -24.69 -25.95 -17.22
C SER A 408 -23.58 -26.94 -16.86
N LEU A 409 -22.42 -26.46 -16.40
CA LEU A 409 -21.23 -27.27 -16.16
C LEU A 409 -21.24 -28.01 -14.81
N ASN A 410 -21.82 -27.42 -13.75
CA ASN A 410 -21.95 -28.04 -12.43
C ASN A 410 -23.26 -27.64 -11.72
N PRO A 411 -24.43 -28.09 -12.22
CA PRO A 411 -25.74 -27.67 -11.67
C PRO A 411 -26.02 -28.23 -10.26
N GLY A 412 -25.23 -29.20 -9.79
CA GLY A 412 -25.33 -29.78 -8.45
C GLY A 412 -24.37 -29.18 -7.42
N GLY A 413 -23.50 -28.24 -7.82
CA GLY A 413 -22.57 -27.57 -6.91
C GLY A 413 -23.33 -26.74 -5.87
N LEU A 414 -22.95 -26.89 -4.60
CA LEU A 414 -23.51 -26.15 -3.46
C LEU A 414 -22.58 -25.01 -3.00
N GLY A 415 -21.40 -24.89 -3.58
CA GLY A 415 -20.45 -23.82 -3.32
C GLY A 415 -20.82 -22.51 -4.03
N SER A 416 -19.93 -21.53 -3.90
CA SER A 416 -20.04 -20.19 -4.50
C SER A 416 -20.23 -20.29 -6.02
N GLU A 417 -21.05 -19.41 -6.58
CA GLU A 417 -21.42 -19.44 -7.99
C GLU A 417 -20.25 -18.98 -8.88
N VAL A 418 -20.12 -19.62 -10.04
CA VAL A 418 -19.18 -19.22 -11.09
C VAL A 418 -19.95 -18.93 -12.38
N GLY A 419 -19.64 -17.79 -12.99
CA GLY A 419 -20.16 -17.39 -14.29
C GLY A 419 -19.42 -18.04 -15.45
N ASN A 420 -19.87 -17.74 -16.67
CA ASN A 420 -19.15 -18.13 -17.88
C ASN A 420 -17.74 -17.49 -17.91
N GLY A 421 -16.78 -18.16 -18.54
CA GLY A 421 -15.40 -17.68 -18.63
C GLY A 421 -14.54 -17.99 -17.39
N VAL A 422 -15.05 -18.78 -16.44
CA VAL A 422 -14.27 -19.25 -15.29
C VAL A 422 -13.90 -20.71 -15.50
N LEU A 423 -12.61 -21.03 -15.57
CA LEU A 423 -12.15 -22.42 -15.55
C LEU A 423 -12.03 -22.86 -14.09
N PHE A 424 -12.94 -23.67 -13.58
CA PHE A 424 -12.99 -24.04 -12.16
C PHE A 424 -12.74 -25.53 -11.89
N GLU A 425 -12.67 -26.36 -12.93
CA GLU A 425 -12.41 -27.81 -12.83
C GLU A 425 -10.94 -28.15 -13.13
N PRO A 426 -10.25 -28.90 -12.26
CA PRO A 426 -10.73 -29.44 -10.98
C PRO A 426 -10.78 -28.36 -9.89
N TRP A 427 -11.67 -28.52 -8.91
CA TRP A 427 -11.72 -27.72 -7.68
C TRP A 427 -11.16 -28.49 -6.48
N LEU A 428 -10.87 -27.79 -5.38
CA LEU A 428 -10.51 -28.43 -4.11
C LEU A 428 -11.77 -28.96 -3.43
N THR A 429 -11.70 -30.15 -2.84
CA THR A 429 -12.81 -30.77 -2.10
C THR A 429 -12.78 -30.46 -0.60
N GLN A 430 -11.77 -29.70 -0.15
CA GLN A 430 -11.62 -29.19 1.21
C GLN A 430 -10.89 -27.83 1.20
N PRO A 431 -11.04 -26.99 2.24
CA PRO A 431 -10.35 -25.70 2.32
C PRO A 431 -8.81 -25.82 2.29
N PRO A 432 -8.09 -24.83 1.71
CA PRO A 432 -6.63 -24.87 1.52
C PRO A 432 -5.76 -25.00 2.78
N ASP A 433 -6.32 -24.79 3.98
CA ASP A 433 -5.62 -24.94 5.28
C ASP A 433 -6.33 -25.92 6.23
N SER A 434 -7.23 -26.76 5.72
CA SER A 434 -7.68 -27.93 6.48
C SER A 434 -6.53 -28.94 6.52
N SER A 435 -5.93 -29.10 7.69
CA SER A 435 -4.85 -30.05 7.92
C SER A 435 -5.32 -31.48 7.60
N ASP A 436 -5.16 -31.93 6.35
CA ASP A 436 -4.98 -33.35 6.10
C ASP A 436 -4.18 -33.63 4.82
N THR A 437 -3.16 -34.43 5.04
CA THR A 437 -2.14 -34.82 4.07
C THR A 437 -2.60 -36.13 3.44
N THR A 438 -3.09 -36.14 2.21
CA THR A 438 -3.16 -37.41 1.45
C THR A 438 -2.87 -37.22 -0.02
N SER A 439 -1.77 -37.84 -0.43
CA SER A 439 -1.32 -38.07 -1.78
C SER A 439 -2.33 -38.92 -2.57
N ALA A 440 -2.50 -38.62 -3.86
CA ALA A 440 -2.95 -39.59 -4.84
C ALA A 440 -2.04 -39.51 -6.07
N VAL A 441 -1.23 -40.56 -6.22
CA VAL A 441 -0.47 -40.89 -7.43
C VAL A 441 -1.43 -41.57 -8.39
N ASP A 442 -1.42 -41.19 -9.66
CA ASP A 442 -1.72 -42.16 -10.72
C ASP A 442 -0.80 -41.93 -11.92
N ASP A 443 -0.20 -43.03 -12.37
CA ASP A 443 0.86 -43.16 -13.37
C ASP A 443 0.25 -43.84 -14.59
N HIS A 444 0.17 -43.14 -15.73
CA HIS A 444 0.24 -43.79 -17.04
C HIS A 444 0.77 -42.83 -18.11
N SER A 445 1.90 -43.20 -18.68
CA SER A 445 2.58 -42.58 -19.81
C SER A 445 1.92 -42.89 -21.16
N GLU A 446 1.74 -41.89 -22.02
CA GLU A 446 2.10 -41.94 -23.47
C GLU A 446 2.40 -40.52 -23.99
N HIS A 447 3.32 -40.42 -24.94
CA HIS A 447 3.86 -39.17 -25.49
C HIS A 447 2.80 -38.31 -26.19
N SER A 448 2.43 -37.20 -25.57
CA SER A 448 1.83 -36.04 -26.23
C SER A 448 2.60 -34.79 -25.81
N VAL A 449 2.82 -33.87 -26.76
CA VAL A 449 3.34 -32.53 -26.45
C VAL A 449 2.32 -31.86 -25.53
N PRO A 450 2.68 -31.48 -24.30
CA PRO A 450 1.70 -30.96 -23.33
C PRO A 450 1.05 -29.66 -23.82
N THR A 451 -0.28 -29.66 -23.86
CA THR A 451 -1.13 -28.51 -24.23
C THR A 451 -1.44 -27.59 -23.04
N ASP A 452 -0.99 -27.95 -21.83
CA ASP A 452 -1.24 -27.22 -20.57
C ASP A 452 0.11 -26.82 -19.93
N LEU A 453 0.16 -25.64 -19.30
CA LEU A 453 1.39 -25.08 -18.72
C LEU A 453 1.66 -25.74 -17.37
N GLY A 454 2.31 -26.91 -17.40
CA GLY A 454 2.58 -27.73 -16.22
C GLY A 454 3.76 -27.17 -15.42
N LEU A 455 3.49 -26.26 -14.48
CA LEU A 455 4.47 -25.84 -13.47
C LEU A 455 4.40 -26.77 -12.26
N HIS A 456 5.46 -27.53 -12.02
CA HIS A 456 5.53 -28.50 -10.93
C HIS A 456 6.79 -28.32 -10.09
N VAL A 457 6.65 -28.47 -8.77
CA VAL A 457 7.75 -28.35 -7.81
C VAL A 457 7.89 -29.68 -7.08
N PHE A 458 9.07 -30.30 -7.12
CA PHE A 458 9.33 -31.53 -6.37
C PHE A 458 10.80 -31.66 -5.92
N PRO A 459 11.05 -32.03 -4.65
CA PRO A 459 10.07 -32.21 -3.56
C PRO A 459 9.44 -30.87 -3.13
N ASN A 460 8.21 -30.92 -2.61
CA ASN A 460 7.53 -29.78 -1.96
C ASN A 460 6.58 -30.34 -0.89
N PRO A 461 6.84 -30.18 0.42
CA PRO A 461 7.90 -29.37 1.03
C PRO A 461 9.33 -29.83 0.70
N PHE A 462 10.32 -28.94 0.82
CA PHE A 462 11.73 -29.22 0.48
C PHE A 462 12.72 -28.80 1.57
N ASN A 463 13.89 -29.44 1.62
CA ASN A 463 15.02 -29.08 2.51
C ASN A 463 16.38 -29.42 1.86
N PRO A 464 17.24 -28.43 1.57
CA PRO A 464 16.93 -27.09 1.09
C PRO A 464 16.83 -27.04 -0.44
N VAL A 465 16.82 -28.18 -1.14
CA VAL A 465 16.82 -28.24 -2.61
C VAL A 465 15.50 -28.75 -3.15
N THR A 466 14.95 -28.07 -4.16
CA THR A 466 13.80 -28.52 -4.95
C THR A 466 14.06 -28.39 -6.45
N THR A 467 13.22 -29.03 -7.27
CA THR A 467 13.24 -28.92 -8.73
C THR A 467 11.94 -28.31 -9.21
N LEU A 468 12.05 -27.18 -9.91
CA LEU A 468 10.98 -26.56 -10.68
C LEU A 468 10.96 -27.17 -12.09
N ARG A 469 9.87 -27.79 -12.49
CA ARG A 469 9.62 -28.28 -13.86
C ARG A 469 8.57 -27.40 -14.50
N PHE A 470 8.77 -26.98 -15.75
CA PHE A 470 7.83 -26.14 -16.47
C PHE A 470 7.83 -26.44 -17.97
N SER A 471 6.66 -26.33 -18.59
CA SER A 471 6.48 -26.51 -20.03
C SER A 471 6.36 -25.16 -20.74
N LEU A 472 6.98 -25.04 -21.92
CA LEU A 472 6.87 -23.87 -22.78
C LEU A 472 6.05 -24.22 -24.03
N PRO A 473 4.95 -23.50 -24.32
CA PRO A 473 4.12 -23.77 -25.49
C PRO A 473 4.75 -23.29 -26.81
N ALA A 474 5.69 -22.34 -26.73
CA ALA A 474 6.43 -21.78 -27.85
C ALA A 474 7.83 -21.34 -27.38
N ASN A 475 8.73 -21.09 -28.33
CA ASN A 475 10.05 -20.54 -28.01
C ASN A 475 9.88 -19.16 -27.34
N GLY A 476 10.57 -18.93 -26.23
CA GLY A 476 10.40 -17.69 -25.46
C GLY A 476 11.59 -17.40 -24.56
N ASN A 477 11.83 -16.13 -24.27
CA ASN A 477 12.82 -15.72 -23.28
C ASN A 477 12.27 -15.98 -21.88
N VAL A 478 12.94 -16.80 -21.08
CA VAL A 478 12.44 -17.28 -19.79
C VAL A 478 13.19 -16.63 -18.63
N ILE A 479 12.43 -16.12 -17.67
CA ILE A 479 12.93 -15.61 -16.39
C ILE A 479 12.21 -16.37 -15.27
N VAL A 480 12.96 -16.87 -14.29
CA VAL A 480 12.39 -17.44 -13.07
C VAL A 480 12.72 -16.54 -11.89
N ARG A 481 11.71 -16.12 -11.14
CA ARG A 481 11.85 -15.33 -9.91
C ARG A 481 11.25 -16.09 -8.73
N VAL A 482 11.93 -16.09 -7.60
CA VAL A 482 11.39 -16.64 -6.35
C VAL A 482 11.21 -15.50 -5.36
N HIS A 483 9.99 -15.38 -4.84
CA HIS A 483 9.63 -14.38 -3.84
C HIS A 483 9.30 -15.04 -2.50
N ASP A 484 9.65 -14.42 -1.37
CA ASP A 484 9.08 -14.82 -0.08
C ASP A 484 7.63 -14.33 0.08
N VAL A 485 6.96 -14.70 1.18
CA VAL A 485 5.57 -14.25 1.48
C VAL A 485 5.43 -12.72 1.59
N LEU A 486 6.52 -11.98 1.76
CA LEU A 486 6.54 -10.52 1.79
C LEU A 486 6.76 -9.92 0.40
N GLY A 487 6.81 -10.76 -0.65
CA GLY A 487 7.07 -10.38 -2.02
C GLY A 487 8.53 -10.04 -2.31
N ARG A 488 9.48 -10.27 -1.38
CA ARG A 488 10.91 -9.99 -1.64
C ARG A 488 11.48 -11.04 -2.58
N GLU A 489 12.08 -10.62 -3.68
CA GLU A 489 12.84 -11.51 -4.56
C GLU A 489 14.04 -12.08 -3.78
N VAL A 490 14.04 -13.39 -3.54
CA VAL A 490 15.09 -14.13 -2.85
C VAL A 490 15.98 -14.91 -3.81
N GLU A 491 15.55 -15.07 -5.06
CA GLU A 491 16.31 -15.73 -6.14
C GLU A 491 15.78 -15.25 -7.50
N ARG A 492 16.69 -15.07 -8.46
CA ARG A 492 16.35 -14.83 -9.87
C ARG A 492 17.28 -15.61 -10.79
N ALA A 493 16.70 -16.28 -11.79
CA ALA A 493 17.40 -17.00 -12.83
C ALA A 493 16.90 -16.56 -14.22
N ASP A 494 17.72 -15.79 -14.93
CA ASP A 494 17.47 -15.45 -16.33
C ASP A 494 17.99 -16.59 -17.22
N LEU A 495 17.09 -17.42 -17.74
CA LEU A 495 17.43 -18.60 -18.54
C LEU A 495 17.57 -18.30 -20.03
N GLY A 496 17.20 -17.09 -20.45
CA GLY A 496 17.32 -16.65 -21.84
C GLY A 496 16.28 -17.30 -22.74
N LEU A 497 16.54 -17.28 -24.05
CA LEU A 497 15.66 -17.89 -25.05
C LEU A 497 15.69 -19.42 -24.95
N LEU A 498 14.60 -20.03 -24.50
CA LEU A 498 14.39 -21.47 -24.46
C LEU A 498 13.43 -21.91 -25.58
N ALA A 499 13.65 -23.12 -26.11
CA ALA A 499 12.76 -23.72 -27.10
C ALA A 499 11.46 -24.21 -26.46
N ALA A 500 10.39 -24.33 -27.24
CA ALA A 500 9.16 -25.00 -26.82
C ALA A 500 9.45 -26.42 -26.29
N GLY A 501 8.76 -26.83 -25.23
CA GLY A 501 8.96 -28.13 -24.57
C GLY A 501 9.18 -28.03 -23.06
N GLU A 502 9.55 -29.16 -22.45
CA GLU A 502 9.77 -29.31 -21.01
C GLU A 502 11.15 -28.82 -20.57
N HIS A 503 11.19 -28.10 -19.45
CA HIS A 503 12.40 -27.57 -18.85
C HIS A 503 12.43 -27.83 -17.35
N THR A 504 13.63 -27.85 -16.78
CA THR A 504 13.81 -28.03 -15.33
C THR A 504 14.85 -27.06 -14.78
N LEU A 505 14.58 -26.50 -13.61
CA LEU A 505 15.47 -25.63 -12.87
C LEU A 505 15.58 -26.12 -11.42
N LYS A 506 16.80 -26.32 -10.94
CA LYS A 506 17.04 -26.62 -9.51
C LYS A 506 17.08 -25.32 -8.72
N LEU A 507 16.34 -25.29 -7.62
CA LEU A 507 16.31 -24.18 -6.67
C LEU A 507 16.92 -24.63 -5.35
N ASN A 508 17.77 -23.79 -4.75
CA ASN A 508 18.43 -24.07 -3.47
C ASN A 508 18.12 -22.97 -2.45
N GLY A 509 17.19 -23.27 -1.55
CA GLY A 509 16.71 -22.35 -0.53
C GLY A 509 17.58 -22.26 0.73
N ALA A 510 18.83 -22.74 0.72
CA ALA A 510 19.67 -22.74 1.92
C ALA A 510 19.81 -21.33 2.56
N LYS A 511 19.78 -20.28 1.74
CA LYS A 511 19.88 -18.87 2.15
C LYS A 511 18.54 -18.18 2.40
N TRP A 512 17.41 -18.81 2.07
CA TRP A 512 16.08 -18.22 2.26
C TRP A 512 15.59 -18.43 3.71
N SER A 513 14.61 -17.68 4.19
CA SER A 513 13.94 -17.99 5.46
C SER A 513 13.15 -19.30 5.34
N SER A 514 12.95 -20.06 6.43
CA SER A 514 11.98 -21.18 6.39
C SER A 514 10.57 -20.65 6.12
N GLY A 515 9.71 -21.47 5.50
CA GLY A 515 8.33 -21.14 5.24
C GLY A 515 7.98 -21.06 3.74
N VAL A 516 6.89 -20.35 3.45
CA VAL A 516 6.30 -20.27 2.11
C VAL A 516 7.07 -19.28 1.23
N HIS A 517 7.29 -19.65 -0.03
CA HIS A 517 7.81 -18.82 -1.11
C HIS A 517 6.98 -19.07 -2.37
N PHE A 518 7.12 -18.21 -3.37
CA PHE A 518 6.42 -18.32 -4.64
C PHE A 518 7.44 -18.22 -5.78
N ALA A 519 7.57 -19.28 -6.58
CA ALA A 519 8.39 -19.30 -7.79
C ALA A 519 7.53 -18.98 -9.01
N THR A 520 7.83 -17.87 -9.68
CA THR A 520 7.18 -17.43 -10.91
C THR A 520 8.12 -17.68 -12.09
N VAL A 521 7.64 -18.43 -13.10
CA VAL A 521 8.25 -18.57 -14.42
C VAL A 521 7.53 -17.62 -15.36
N SER A 522 8.24 -16.64 -15.89
CA SER A 522 7.70 -15.68 -16.86
C SER A 522 8.41 -15.77 -18.21
N THR A 523 7.65 -15.47 -19.25
CA THR A 523 8.08 -15.26 -20.62
C THR A 523 7.42 -14.00 -21.17
N ASN A 524 7.78 -13.59 -22.39
CA ASN A 524 7.15 -12.45 -23.05
C ASN A 524 5.63 -12.59 -23.26
N TYR A 525 5.06 -13.79 -23.13
CA TYR A 525 3.66 -14.07 -23.46
C TYR A 525 2.91 -14.81 -22.35
N TYR A 526 3.61 -15.39 -21.38
CA TYR A 526 3.04 -16.29 -20.39
C TYR A 526 3.75 -16.14 -19.04
N SER A 527 3.01 -16.26 -17.94
CA SER A 527 3.56 -16.35 -16.58
C SER A 527 2.84 -17.43 -15.80
N SER A 528 3.56 -18.17 -14.95
CA SER A 528 2.99 -19.16 -14.05
C SER A 528 3.74 -19.20 -12.74
N THR A 529 3.03 -19.39 -11.63
CA THR A 529 3.59 -19.33 -10.28
C THR A 529 3.28 -20.61 -9.50
N ALA A 530 4.25 -21.09 -8.73
CA ALA A 530 4.11 -22.24 -7.83
C ALA A 530 4.56 -21.89 -6.41
N LYS A 531 3.77 -22.34 -5.43
CA LYS A 531 4.10 -22.25 -4.00
C LYS A 531 5.24 -23.22 -3.66
N LEU A 532 6.25 -22.74 -2.95
CA LEU A 532 7.35 -23.52 -2.41
C LEU A 532 7.28 -23.51 -0.88
N LEU A 533 7.31 -24.67 -0.24
CA LEU A 533 7.35 -24.80 1.23
C LEU A 533 8.72 -25.29 1.68
N LEU A 534 9.56 -24.36 2.15
CA LEU A 534 10.91 -24.66 2.64
C LEU A 534 10.87 -25.06 4.12
N LEU A 535 11.27 -26.29 4.41
CA LEU A 535 11.53 -26.79 5.76
C LEU A 535 13.04 -26.69 6.02
N LYS A 536 13.45 -26.09 7.13
CA LYS A 536 14.85 -26.13 7.58
C LYS A 536 15.01 -27.08 8.74
#